data_AF-A0A1V9XWC9-F1
#
_entry.id   AF-A0A1V9XWC9-F1
#
_cell.length_a   1.000
_cell.length_b   1.000
_cell.length_c   1.000
_cell.angle_alpha   90.00
_cell.angle_beta   90.00
_cell.angle_gamma   90.00
#
_symmetry.space_group_name_H-M   'P 1'
#
loop_
_entity.id
_entity.type
_entity.pdbx_description
1 polymer ?
#
loop_
_entity_poly.entity_id
_entity_poly.type
_entity_poly.pdbx_seq_one_letter_code
_entity_poly.pdbx_strand_id
1 'polypeptide(L)'
;MPVVYKGIDNLLDTVQRRPSALESCEDKFKEISKNVGVNLTWAGDSERHVHGLVHTVNYLMNVRDIREDAVSRLMSFLAIVANMEDFVEEKRQPIFTQLFNKVLPFCEDIDPIRRFRAASIIVQMIRRLQHEEWLSDEQFDALERLAPLLAIDKVASIRCEGIRLLAKLQNPRDAACPYMNKIIFHMAKDPKSE
;
A
#
# COMPACT_ATOMS: atom_id res chain seq x y z
N MET A 1 1.77 -31.95 -2.17
CA MET A 1 1.92 -31.55 -3.59
C MET A 1 2.26 -30.07 -3.63
N PRO A 2 3.35 -29.66 -4.31
CA PRO A 2 3.71 -28.25 -4.39
C PRO A 2 2.77 -27.55 -5.37
N VAL A 3 2.16 -26.44 -4.94
CA VAL A 3 1.38 -25.56 -5.82
C VAL A 3 2.36 -24.87 -6.74
N VAL A 4 2.47 -25.37 -7.97
CA VAL A 4 3.22 -24.76 -9.06
C VAL A 4 2.44 -23.54 -9.53
N TYR A 5 2.84 -22.33 -9.12
CA TYR A 5 2.31 -21.07 -9.64
C TYR A 5 2.87 -20.83 -11.07
N LYS A 6 2.30 -21.54 -12.05
CA LYS A 6 2.41 -21.19 -13.47
C LYS A 6 1.20 -20.35 -13.85
N GLY A 7 1.39 -19.06 -14.10
CA GLY A 7 0.29 -18.22 -14.60
C GLY A 7 0.51 -16.72 -14.44
N ILE A 8 1.61 -16.17 -14.95
CA ILE A 8 1.70 -14.74 -15.29
C ILE A 8 1.74 -14.54 -16.83
N ASP A 9 1.89 -15.60 -17.63
CA ASP A 9 2.21 -15.47 -19.06
C ASP A 9 1.04 -15.68 -20.07
N ASN A 10 -0.23 -15.80 -19.66
CA ASN A 10 -1.32 -16.13 -20.62
C ASN A 10 -2.56 -15.22 -20.59
N LEU A 11 -2.49 -14.01 -20.03
CA LEU A 11 -3.66 -13.09 -20.01
C LEU A 11 -3.85 -12.27 -21.30
N LEU A 12 -2.89 -12.33 -22.22
CA LEU A 12 -2.77 -11.41 -23.37
C LEU A 12 -3.54 -11.82 -24.63
N ASP A 13 -4.11 -13.02 -24.71
CA ASP A 13 -4.53 -13.57 -26.01
C ASP A 13 -6.04 -13.54 -26.30
N THR A 14 -6.88 -13.05 -25.38
CA THR A 14 -8.35 -13.29 -25.51
C THR A 14 -9.23 -12.07 -25.76
N VAL A 15 -8.81 -10.81 -25.60
CA VAL A 15 -9.79 -9.71 -25.71
C VAL A 15 -9.29 -8.55 -26.54
N GLN A 16 -9.30 -8.77 -27.86
CA GLN A 16 -9.39 -7.71 -28.85
C GLN A 16 -10.76 -7.00 -28.74
N ARG A 17 -10.73 -5.66 -28.86
CA ARG A 17 -11.68 -4.75 -29.56
C ARG A 17 -12.26 -3.59 -28.72
N ARG A 18 -11.81 -2.39 -29.14
CA ARG A 18 -12.40 -1.04 -29.17
C ARG A 18 -12.04 -0.04 -28.06
N PRO A 19 -11.54 1.17 -28.43
CA PRO A 19 -11.12 2.19 -27.48
C PRO A 19 -12.14 3.33 -27.32
N SER A 20 -12.25 3.85 -26.09
CA SER A 20 -12.73 5.20 -25.79
C SER A 20 -12.34 5.56 -24.35
N ALA A 21 -11.57 6.63 -24.14
CA ALA A 21 -11.07 7.18 -22.85
C ALA A 21 -10.24 6.23 -21.94
N LEU A 22 -10.47 4.92 -22.02
CA LEU A 22 -9.85 3.81 -21.30
C LEU A 22 -8.37 3.57 -21.64
N GLU A 23 -7.94 3.90 -22.85
CA GLU A 23 -6.51 3.83 -23.26
C GLU A 23 -5.63 4.71 -22.37
N SER A 24 -6.12 5.86 -21.90
CA SER A 24 -5.34 6.76 -21.03
C SER A 24 -5.01 6.15 -19.67
N CYS A 25 -5.89 5.33 -19.09
CA CYS A 25 -5.62 4.72 -17.79
C CYS A 25 -4.70 3.51 -17.94
N GLU A 26 -4.93 2.68 -18.96
CA GLU A 26 -4.10 1.51 -19.26
C GLU A 26 -2.66 1.92 -19.61
N ASP A 27 -2.49 2.96 -20.44
CA ASP A 27 -1.18 3.48 -20.80
C ASP A 27 -0.46 4.10 -19.60
N LYS A 28 -1.18 4.79 -18.70
CA LYS A 28 -0.60 5.28 -17.43
C LYS A 28 -0.19 4.16 -16.50
N PHE A 29 -0.99 3.10 -16.37
CA PHE A 29 -0.61 1.91 -15.59
C PHE A 29 0.63 1.22 -16.17
N LYS A 30 0.69 1.07 -17.50
CA LYS A 30 1.87 0.55 -18.21
C LYS A 30 3.10 1.44 -18.02
N GLU A 31 2.93 2.76 -18.09
CA GLU A 31 4.00 3.72 -17.87
C GLU A 31 4.53 3.63 -16.42
N ILE A 32 3.64 3.64 -15.43
CA ILE A 32 4.03 3.59 -14.01
C ILE A 32 4.67 2.24 -13.68
N SER A 33 4.08 1.14 -14.15
CA SER A 33 4.66 -0.20 -13.97
C SER A 33 6.05 -0.28 -14.60
N LYS A 34 6.25 0.27 -15.81
CA LYS A 34 7.57 0.39 -16.43
C LYS A 34 8.53 1.24 -15.59
N ASN A 35 8.10 2.40 -15.10
CA ASN A 35 8.90 3.32 -14.30
C ASN A 35 9.34 2.70 -12.97
N VAL A 36 8.50 1.86 -12.38
CA VAL A 36 8.82 1.10 -11.16
C VAL A 36 9.38 -0.29 -11.46
N GLY A 37 9.71 -0.63 -12.72
CA GLY A 37 10.37 -1.88 -13.10
C GLY A 37 9.53 -3.16 -12.93
N VAL A 38 8.21 -3.04 -13.05
CA VAL A 38 7.25 -4.14 -13.00
C VAL A 38 6.61 -4.31 -14.38
N ASN A 39 6.50 -5.54 -14.88
CA ASN A 39 5.83 -5.83 -16.14
C ASN A 39 4.40 -6.34 -15.84
N LEU A 40 3.43 -5.43 -15.79
CA LEU A 40 2.01 -5.78 -15.59
C LEU A 40 1.26 -5.52 -16.90
N THR A 41 0.66 -6.58 -17.43
CA THR A 41 -0.22 -6.50 -18.60
C THR A 41 -1.66 -6.27 -18.12
N TRP A 42 -2.13 -5.04 -18.22
CA TRP A 42 -3.51 -4.66 -17.94
C TRP A 42 -4.29 -4.67 -19.24
N ALA A 43 -5.45 -5.32 -19.28
CA ALA A 43 -6.35 -5.30 -20.43
C ALA A 43 -7.82 -5.37 -19.96
N GLY A 44 -8.66 -4.43 -20.41
CA GLY A 44 -10.11 -4.45 -20.24
C GLY A 44 -10.69 -3.37 -19.31
N ASP A 45 -11.89 -3.65 -18.80
CA ASP A 45 -12.73 -2.72 -18.01
C ASP A 45 -12.08 -2.25 -16.70
N SER A 46 -12.46 -1.08 -16.19
CA SER A 46 -11.93 -0.46 -14.97
C SER A 46 -12.08 -1.35 -13.73
N GLU A 47 -13.14 -2.15 -13.64
CA GLU A 47 -13.32 -3.15 -12.57
C GLU A 47 -12.23 -4.24 -12.57
N ARG A 48 -11.64 -4.55 -13.74
CA ARG A 48 -10.54 -5.53 -13.84
C ARG A 48 -9.22 -4.96 -13.33
N HIS A 49 -9.02 -3.64 -13.39
CA HIS A 49 -7.83 -2.99 -12.82
C HIS A 49 -7.83 -3.13 -11.30
N VAL A 50 -8.96 -2.85 -10.65
CA VAL A 50 -9.15 -3.10 -9.21
C VAL A 50 -8.85 -4.56 -8.87
N HIS A 51 -9.42 -5.51 -9.62
CA HIS A 51 -9.20 -6.93 -9.38
C HIS A 51 -7.72 -7.32 -9.51
N GLY A 52 -7.01 -6.80 -10.51
CA GLY A 52 -5.56 -7.05 -10.66
C GLY A 52 -4.71 -6.39 -9.57
N LEU A 53 -5.11 -5.23 -9.05
CA LEU A 53 -4.47 -4.60 -7.90
C LEU A 53 -4.66 -5.43 -6.63
N VAL A 54 -5.89 -5.88 -6.38
CA VAL A 54 -6.21 -6.80 -5.27
C VAL A 54 -5.46 -8.13 -5.41
N HIS A 55 -5.34 -8.66 -6.62
CA HIS A 55 -4.55 -9.85 -6.90
C HIS A 55 -3.07 -9.62 -6.58
N THR A 56 -2.51 -8.47 -6.96
CA THR A 56 -1.13 -8.08 -6.65
C THR A 56 -0.90 -8.02 -5.15
N VAL A 57 -1.84 -7.43 -4.38
CA VAL A 57 -1.80 -7.45 -2.91
C VAL A 57 -1.79 -8.89 -2.38
N ASN A 58 -2.72 -9.73 -2.84
CA ASN A 58 -2.78 -11.13 -2.39
C ASN A 58 -1.49 -11.89 -2.73
N TYR A 59 -0.91 -11.68 -3.90
CA TYR A 59 0.37 -12.28 -4.29
C TYR A 59 1.49 -11.82 -3.35
N LEU A 60 1.61 -10.52 -3.11
CA LEU A 60 2.58 -9.95 -2.17
C LEU A 60 2.40 -10.47 -0.74
N MET A 61 1.19 -10.73 -0.28
CA MET A 61 1.00 -11.23 1.08
C MET A 61 1.22 -12.74 1.19
N ASN A 62 0.87 -13.51 0.16
CA ASN A 62 0.82 -14.98 0.29
C ASN A 62 2.03 -15.71 -0.29
N VAL A 63 2.78 -15.10 -1.23
CA VAL A 63 3.95 -15.73 -1.84
C VAL A 63 5.23 -15.29 -1.11
N ARG A 64 5.96 -16.28 -0.59
CA ARG A 64 7.16 -16.06 0.23
C ARG A 64 8.41 -15.82 -0.61
N ASP A 65 8.58 -16.61 -1.67
CA ASP A 65 9.78 -16.61 -2.52
C ASP A 65 9.70 -15.56 -3.64
N ILE A 66 9.41 -14.32 -3.26
CA ILE A 66 9.51 -13.17 -4.15
C ILE A 66 10.85 -12.47 -3.87
N ARG A 67 11.62 -12.17 -4.91
CA ARG A 67 12.85 -11.38 -4.77
C ARG A 67 12.55 -10.05 -4.07
N GLU A 68 13.36 -9.67 -3.10
CA GLU A 68 13.12 -8.48 -2.25
C GLU A 68 12.99 -7.18 -3.07
N ASP A 69 13.79 -7.05 -4.13
CA ASP A 69 13.73 -5.93 -5.05
C ASP A 69 12.38 -5.86 -5.79
N ALA A 70 11.83 -7.01 -6.18
CA ALA A 70 10.50 -7.10 -6.79
C ALA A 70 9.38 -6.79 -5.79
N VAL A 71 9.50 -7.24 -4.54
CA VAL A 71 8.57 -6.88 -3.46
C VAL A 71 8.54 -5.36 -3.28
N SER A 72 9.70 -4.73 -3.15
CA SER A 72 9.82 -3.27 -3.00
C SER A 72 9.17 -2.50 -4.16
N ARG A 73 9.46 -2.91 -5.40
CA ARG A 73 8.88 -2.30 -6.61
C ARG A 73 7.35 -2.42 -6.64
N LEU A 74 6.81 -3.59 -6.30
CA LEU A 74 5.36 -3.81 -6.28
C LEU A 74 4.66 -3.02 -5.15
N MET A 75 5.27 -2.91 -3.96
CA MET A 75 4.73 -2.08 -2.89
C MET A 75 4.70 -0.60 -3.29
N SER A 76 5.77 -0.10 -3.92
CA SER A 76 5.83 1.27 -4.44
C SER A 76 4.78 1.48 -5.54
N PHE A 77 4.62 0.51 -6.45
CA PHE A 77 3.60 0.56 -7.50
C PHE A 77 2.19 0.73 -6.92
N LEU A 78 1.81 -0.12 -5.96
CA LEU A 78 0.50 -0.05 -5.30
C LEU A 78 0.27 1.30 -4.62
N ALA A 79 1.29 1.83 -3.94
CA ALA A 79 1.19 3.12 -3.26
C ALA A 79 1.07 4.31 -4.23
N ILE A 80 1.75 4.26 -5.39
CA ILE A 80 1.63 5.29 -6.43
C ILE A 80 0.22 5.26 -7.02
N VAL A 81 -0.23 4.08 -7.46
CA VAL A 81 -1.55 3.88 -8.07
C VAL A 81 -2.68 4.34 -7.13
N ALA A 82 -2.55 4.02 -5.84
CA ALA A 82 -3.54 4.44 -4.84
C ALA A 82 -3.74 5.95 -4.79
N ASN A 83 -2.73 6.75 -5.11
CA ASN A 83 -2.73 8.21 -4.93
C ASN A 83 -2.79 8.99 -6.27
N MET A 84 -3.09 8.34 -7.39
CA MET A 84 -3.18 9.05 -8.66
C MET A 84 -4.44 9.92 -8.73
N GLU A 85 -4.25 11.20 -9.06
CA GLU A 85 -5.32 12.19 -9.22
C GLU A 85 -6.35 11.80 -10.29
N ASP A 86 -5.91 11.08 -11.32
CA ASP A 86 -6.77 10.60 -12.42
C ASP A 86 -7.89 9.66 -11.95
N PHE A 87 -7.76 9.08 -10.76
CA PHE A 87 -8.76 8.20 -10.16
C PHE A 87 -9.57 8.90 -9.07
N VAL A 88 -9.48 10.22 -8.95
CA VAL A 88 -10.26 11.01 -7.99
C VAL A 88 -11.59 11.39 -8.62
N GLU A 89 -12.68 10.82 -8.10
CA GLU A 89 -14.05 11.10 -8.54
C GLU A 89 -14.77 11.89 -7.45
N GLU A 90 -15.25 13.10 -7.74
CA GLU A 90 -16.05 13.90 -6.79
C GLU A 90 -15.41 14.04 -5.38
N LYS A 91 -14.09 14.22 -5.33
CA LYS A 91 -13.27 14.25 -4.09
C LYS A 91 -13.17 12.91 -3.33
N ARG A 92 -13.57 11.80 -3.95
CA ARG A 92 -13.37 10.45 -3.43
C ARG A 92 -12.21 9.79 -4.16
N GLN A 93 -11.46 8.96 -3.43
CA GLN A 93 -10.39 8.14 -3.99
C GLN A 93 -10.78 6.65 -3.95
N PRO A 94 -11.62 6.16 -4.87
CA PRO A 94 -12.10 4.78 -4.86
C PRO A 94 -10.97 3.74 -4.85
N ILE A 95 -9.89 3.97 -5.61
CA ILE A 95 -8.75 3.05 -5.65
C ILE A 95 -7.96 3.08 -4.34
N PHE A 96 -7.70 4.27 -3.78
CA PHE A 96 -7.08 4.41 -2.47
C PHE A 96 -7.86 3.61 -1.43
N THR A 97 -9.17 3.86 -1.32
CA THR A 97 -10.03 3.25 -0.31
C THR A 97 -10.06 1.74 -0.43
N GLN A 98 -10.16 1.21 -1.66
CA GLN A 98 -10.17 -0.23 -1.88
C GLN A 98 -8.82 -0.87 -1.52
N LEU A 99 -7.70 -0.28 -1.95
CA LEU A 99 -6.37 -0.79 -1.61
C LEU A 99 -6.09 -0.70 -0.12
N PHE A 100 -6.42 0.43 0.51
CA PHE A 100 -6.26 0.66 1.93
C PHE A 100 -7.01 -0.41 2.73
N ASN A 101 -8.31 -0.57 2.46
CA ASN A 101 -9.15 -1.54 3.14
C ASN A 101 -8.72 -2.99 2.86
N LYS A 102 -8.14 -3.25 1.68
CA LYS A 102 -7.63 -4.58 1.34
C LYS A 102 -6.32 -4.92 2.07
N VAL A 103 -5.44 -3.93 2.25
CA VAL A 103 -4.11 -4.12 2.84
C VAL A 103 -4.17 -4.06 4.37
N LEU A 104 -5.00 -3.18 4.93
CA LEU A 104 -5.07 -2.89 6.36
C LEU A 104 -5.12 -4.14 7.26
N PRO A 105 -5.97 -5.17 6.99
CA PRO A 105 -6.06 -6.35 7.85
C PRO A 105 -4.75 -7.14 7.99
N PHE A 106 -3.86 -7.07 6.99
CA PHE A 106 -2.58 -7.76 7.03
C PHE A 106 -1.56 -7.11 7.97
N CYS A 107 -1.79 -5.87 8.42
CA CYS A 107 -0.91 -5.20 9.37
C CYS A 107 -0.91 -5.87 10.76
N GLU A 108 -1.95 -6.65 11.06
CA GLU A 108 -2.10 -7.42 12.30
C GLU A 108 -1.97 -8.95 12.08
N ASP A 109 -1.47 -9.39 10.92
CA ASP A 109 -1.28 -10.82 10.60
C ASP A 109 -0.26 -11.47 11.56
N ILE A 110 -0.40 -12.77 11.81
CA ILE A 110 0.56 -13.51 12.64
C ILE A 110 1.95 -13.59 11.98
N ASP A 111 2.01 -13.55 10.65
CA ASP A 111 3.26 -13.61 9.89
C ASP A 111 3.93 -12.22 9.85
N PRO A 112 5.14 -12.05 10.42
CA PRO A 112 5.84 -10.77 10.42
C PRO A 112 6.17 -10.26 9.02
N ILE A 113 6.34 -11.14 8.03
CA ILE A 113 6.61 -10.72 6.64
C ILE A 113 5.38 -10.02 6.06
N ARG A 114 4.18 -10.57 6.30
CA ARG A 114 2.92 -9.97 5.85
C ARG A 114 2.66 -8.64 6.54
N ARG A 115 2.86 -8.59 7.86
CA ARG A 115 2.74 -7.34 8.63
C ARG A 115 3.67 -6.27 8.11
N PHE A 116 4.94 -6.60 7.88
CA PHE A 116 5.91 -5.65 7.33
C PHE A 116 5.51 -5.15 5.93
N ARG A 117 5.15 -6.05 5.01
CA ARG A 117 4.70 -5.68 3.66
C ARG A 117 3.46 -4.79 3.71
N ALA A 118 2.48 -5.14 4.54
CA ALA A 118 1.25 -4.38 4.70
C ALA A 118 1.50 -2.99 5.30
N ALA A 119 2.22 -2.92 6.43
CA ALA A 119 2.60 -1.67 7.06
C ALA A 119 3.39 -0.76 6.10
N SER A 120 4.33 -1.34 5.34
CA SER A 120 5.12 -0.60 4.35
C SER A 120 4.26 -0.02 3.23
N ILE A 121 3.26 -0.77 2.73
CA ILE A 121 2.33 -0.27 1.72
C ILE A 121 1.48 0.87 2.29
N ILE A 122 0.88 0.69 3.48
CA ILE A 122 0.06 1.71 4.13
C ILE A 122 0.87 2.99 4.37
N VAL A 123 2.08 2.89 4.94
CA VAL A 123 2.95 4.06 5.16
C VAL A 123 3.28 4.76 3.84
N GLN A 124 3.57 4.01 2.76
CA GLN A 124 3.86 4.61 1.47
C GLN A 124 2.64 5.30 0.85
N MET A 125 1.44 4.73 1.01
CA MET A 125 0.18 5.33 0.59
C MET A 125 -0.08 6.64 1.34
N ILE A 126 -0.02 6.63 2.67
CA ILE A 126 -0.25 7.81 3.51
C ILE A 126 0.78 8.90 3.26
N ARG A 127 2.05 8.54 3.05
CA ARG A 127 3.11 9.52 2.72
C ARG A 127 2.91 10.23 1.39
N ARG A 128 2.14 9.64 0.47
CA ARG A 128 1.84 10.18 -0.87
C ARG A 128 0.49 10.88 -0.92
N LEU A 129 -0.29 10.81 0.15
CA LEU A 129 -1.55 11.50 0.25
C LEU A 129 -1.29 13.00 0.12
N GLN A 130 -1.87 13.62 -0.90
CA GLN A 130 -1.70 15.05 -1.16
C GLN A 130 -2.59 15.91 -0.25
N HIS A 131 -3.73 15.34 0.16
CA HIS A 131 -4.81 16.01 0.86
C HIS A 131 -5.29 15.11 1.99
N GLU A 132 -5.09 15.53 3.24
CA GLU A 132 -5.49 14.75 4.43
C GLU A 132 -7.01 14.56 4.49
N GLU A 133 -7.77 15.51 3.93
CA GLU A 133 -9.22 15.46 3.78
C GLU A 133 -9.74 14.33 2.88
N TRP A 134 -8.85 13.56 2.24
CA TRP A 134 -9.22 12.37 1.45
C TRP A 134 -9.33 11.09 2.27
N LEU A 135 -8.85 11.09 3.52
CA LEU A 135 -9.11 9.98 4.45
C LEU A 135 -10.53 10.10 5.00
N SER A 136 -11.27 9.00 5.00
CA SER A 136 -12.52 8.94 5.76
C SER A 136 -12.21 8.90 7.26
N ASP A 137 -13.18 9.33 8.09
CA ASP A 137 -13.06 9.28 9.54
C ASP A 137 -12.71 7.85 10.02
N GLU A 138 -13.33 6.81 9.42
CA GLU A 138 -13.03 5.42 9.77
C GLU A 138 -11.61 4.99 9.40
N GLN A 139 -11.07 5.50 8.29
CA GLN A 139 -9.69 5.23 7.89
C GLN A 139 -8.71 5.94 8.83
N PHE A 140 -9.01 7.19 9.20
CA PHE A 140 -8.21 7.93 10.17
C PHE A 140 -8.19 7.22 11.53
N ASP A 141 -9.35 6.85 12.06
CA ASP A 141 -9.49 6.08 13.31
C ASP A 141 -8.74 4.74 13.27
N ALA A 142 -8.74 4.07 12.10
CA ALA A 142 -7.96 2.85 11.91
C ALA A 142 -6.45 3.11 12.01
N LEU A 143 -5.95 4.22 11.42
CA LEU A 143 -4.55 4.60 11.51
C LEU A 143 -4.14 5.00 12.93
N GLU A 144 -4.99 5.74 13.64
CA GLU A 144 -4.74 6.14 15.03
C GLU A 144 -4.58 4.93 15.96
N ARG A 145 -5.38 3.87 15.73
CA ARG A 145 -5.24 2.61 16.47
C ARG A 145 -4.03 1.80 16.01
N LEU A 146 -3.78 1.73 14.71
CA LEU A 146 -2.75 0.87 14.13
C LEU A 146 -1.32 1.38 14.40
N ALA A 147 -1.07 2.68 14.22
CA ALA A 147 0.28 3.24 14.28
C ALA A 147 1.00 2.96 15.60
N PRO A 148 0.36 3.10 16.79
CA PRO A 148 0.94 2.68 18.05
C PRO A 148 1.27 1.20 18.15
N LEU A 149 0.42 0.32 17.62
CA LEU A 149 0.61 -1.13 17.68
C LEU A 149 1.83 -1.54 16.85
N LEU A 150 1.98 -0.95 15.66
CA LEU A 150 3.16 -1.15 14.82
C LEU A 150 4.42 -0.62 15.49
N ALA A 151 4.35 0.55 16.15
CA ALA A 151 5.51 1.17 16.80
C ALA A 151 6.08 0.31 17.93
N ILE A 152 5.29 -0.57 18.55
CA ILE A 152 5.75 -1.49 19.60
C ILE A 152 5.96 -2.93 19.12
N ASP A 153 5.96 -3.16 17.80
CA ASP A 153 6.13 -4.49 17.23
C ASP A 153 7.45 -5.16 17.67
N LYS A 154 7.44 -6.48 17.76
CA LYS A 154 8.64 -7.29 18.03
C LYS A 154 9.69 -7.10 16.93
N VAL A 155 9.28 -6.88 15.68
CA VAL A 155 10.16 -6.70 14.53
C VAL A 155 10.52 -5.23 14.36
N ALA A 156 11.82 -4.92 14.34
CA ALA A 156 12.33 -3.56 14.27
C ALA A 156 11.85 -2.80 13.02
N SER A 157 11.93 -3.42 11.85
CA SER A 157 11.49 -2.80 10.59
C SER A 157 10.01 -2.42 10.60
N ILE A 158 9.16 -3.18 11.31
CA ILE A 158 7.74 -2.85 11.51
C ILE A 158 7.59 -1.66 12.46
N ARG A 159 8.40 -1.60 13.54
CA ARG A 159 8.44 -0.43 14.43
C ARG A 159 8.80 0.84 13.67
N CYS A 160 9.77 0.77 12.75
CA CYS A 160 10.12 1.91 11.89
C CYS A 160 8.91 2.39 11.06
N GLU A 161 8.10 1.48 10.50
CA GLU A 161 6.87 1.86 9.80
C GLU A 161 5.84 2.48 10.74
N GLY A 162 5.66 1.93 11.94
CA GLY A 162 4.79 2.50 12.97
C GLY A 162 5.20 3.92 13.37
N ILE A 163 6.50 4.16 13.57
CA ILE A 163 7.05 5.49 13.87
C ILE A 163 6.82 6.47 12.72
N ARG A 164 7.03 6.04 11.47
CA ARG A 164 6.76 6.87 10.28
C ARG A 164 5.28 7.24 10.17
N LEU A 165 4.39 6.31 10.50
CA LEU A 165 2.96 6.57 10.50
C LEU A 165 2.56 7.53 11.63
N LEU A 166 3.06 7.30 12.85
CA LEU A 166 2.87 8.21 13.98
C LEU A 166 3.33 9.64 13.65
N ALA A 167 4.46 9.79 12.96
CA ALA A 167 4.97 11.08 12.54
C ALA A 167 4.03 11.80 11.56
N LYS A 168 3.28 11.05 10.74
CA LYS A 168 2.27 11.60 9.84
C LYS A 168 0.95 11.98 10.51
N LEU A 169 0.61 11.35 11.63
CA LEU A 169 -0.59 11.67 12.40
C LEU A 169 -0.37 12.79 13.43
N GLN A 170 0.84 13.37 13.51
CA GLN A 170 1.13 14.43 14.47
C GLN A 170 0.31 15.69 14.18
N ASN A 171 -0.23 16.29 15.24
CA ASN A 171 -0.72 17.66 15.21
C ASN A 171 0.28 18.56 15.93
N PRO A 172 1.16 19.30 15.22
CA PRO A 172 2.17 20.14 15.84
C PRO A 172 1.60 21.34 16.61
N ARG A 173 0.31 21.64 16.44
CA ARG A 173 -0.38 22.70 17.20
C ARG A 173 -0.94 22.19 18.53
N ASP A 174 -1.02 20.88 18.71
CA ASP A 174 -1.43 20.25 19.96
C ASP A 174 -0.20 19.91 20.80
N ALA A 175 0.05 20.72 21.84
CA ALA A 175 1.15 20.50 22.78
C ALA A 175 1.00 19.18 23.58
N ALA A 176 -0.20 18.61 23.63
CA ALA A 176 -0.48 17.32 24.27
C ALA A 176 -0.55 16.16 23.26
N CYS A 177 -0.07 16.36 22.01
CA CYS A 177 -0.17 15.36 20.96
C CYS A 177 0.38 13.99 21.44
N PRO A 178 -0.47 12.94 21.49
CA PRO A 178 -0.09 11.66 22.10
C PRO A 178 0.99 10.91 21.30
N TYR A 179 1.20 11.28 20.03
CA TYR A 179 2.16 10.66 19.13
C TYR A 179 3.60 11.15 19.35
N MET A 180 3.78 12.42 19.72
CA MET A 180 5.11 13.00 19.99
C MET A 180 5.81 12.28 21.14
N ASN A 181 5.10 12.01 22.23
CA ASN A 181 5.65 11.30 23.39
C ASN A 181 6.12 9.88 23.04
N LYS A 182 5.38 9.18 22.17
CA LYS A 182 5.77 7.84 21.70
C LYS A 182 7.04 7.89 20.84
N ILE A 183 7.14 8.85 19.93
CA ILE A 183 8.32 9.00 19.08
C ILE A 183 9.57 9.33 19.92
N ILE A 184 9.45 10.26 20.87
CA ILE A 184 10.54 10.59 21.80
C ILE A 184 10.97 9.36 22.60
N PHE A 185 10.02 8.56 23.08
CA PHE A 185 10.32 7.31 23.78
C PHE A 185 11.16 6.36 22.91
N HIS A 186 10.76 6.10 21.66
CA HIS A 186 11.50 5.20 20.77
C HIS A 186 12.90 5.76 20.44
N MET A 187 13.04 7.07 20.22
CA MET A 187 14.36 7.69 20.00
C MET A 187 15.31 7.49 21.20
N ALA A 188 14.79 7.44 22.43
CA ALA A 188 15.60 7.34 23.63
C ALA A 188 15.80 5.90 24.14
N LYS A 189 14.88 4.98 23.82
CA LYS A 189 14.75 3.68 24.50
C LYS A 189 14.56 2.48 23.57
N ASP A 190 14.41 2.65 22.25
CA ASP A 190 14.28 1.50 21.36
C ASP A 190 15.57 0.64 21.41
N PRO A 191 15.46 -0.69 21.54
CA PRO A 191 16.63 -1.57 21.60
C PRO A 191 17.39 -1.71 20.27
N LYS A 192 16.87 -1.14 19.17
CA LYS A 192 17.48 -1.17 17.83
C LYS A 192 17.81 0.25 17.36
N SER A 193 18.88 0.38 16.58
CA SER A 193 19.44 1.67 16.14
C SER A 193 18.87 2.20 14.82
N GLU A 194 18.11 1.37 14.10
CA GLU A 194 17.44 1.67 12.82
C GLU A 194 16.18 2.53 13.04
#